data_AF-A0AA96N4A7-F1
#
_entry.id   AF-A0AA96N4A7-F1
#
_cell.length_a   1.000
_cell.length_b   1.000
_cell.length_c   1.000
_cell.angle_alpha   90.00
_cell.angle_beta   90.00
_cell.angle_gamma   90.00
#
_symmetry.space_group_name_H-M   'P 1'
#
loop_
_entity.id
_entity.type
_entity.pdbx_description
1 polymer ?
#
loop_
_entity_poly.entity_id
_entity_poly.type
_entity_poly.pdbx_seq_one_letter_code
_entity_poly.pdbx_strand_id
1 'polypeptide(L)' 'MIYKEQQEQKQFLKEQVEWCKQQDRILEQIESKLYEMRELAQYACCSKLTSMEANELNQRLNNLKNDVLLLEQHLHSAVH' A
#
# COMPACT_ATOMS: atom_id res chain seq x y z
N MET A 1 -37.77 -20.92 1.76
CA MET A 1 -37.28 -19.52 1.79
C MET A 1 -36.03 -19.39 2.65
N ILE A 2 -36.02 -19.85 3.91
CA ILE A 2 -34.87 -19.78 4.84
C ILE A 2 -33.53 -20.28 4.26
N TYR A 3 -33.52 -21.40 3.52
CA TYR A 3 -32.28 -21.93 2.94
C TYR A 3 -31.65 -21.01 1.88
N LYS A 4 -32.46 -20.28 1.11
CA LYS A 4 -31.97 -19.38 0.06
C LYS A 4 -31.32 -18.14 0.69
N GLU A 5 -31.95 -17.59 1.71
CA GLU A 5 -31.46 -16.43 2.49
C GLU A 5 -30.14 -16.75 3.21
N GLN A 6 -30.01 -17.96 3.77
CA GLN A 6 -28.74 -18.42 4.37
C GLN A 6 -27.61 -18.57 3.34
N GLN A 7 -27.91 -19.01 2.11
CA GLN A 7 -26.91 -19.10 1.05
C GLN A 7 -26.48 -17.72 0.55
N GLU A 8 -27.43 -16.79 0.40
CA GLU A 8 -27.16 -15.39 0.02
C GLU A 8 -26.31 -14.69 1.09
N GLN A 9 -26.64 -14.85 2.38
CA GLN A 9 -25.84 -14.30 3.48
C GLN A 9 -24.43 -14.89 3.52
N LYS A 10 -24.29 -16.20 3.31
CA LYS A 10 -22.98 -16.85 3.24
C LYS A 10 -22.15 -16.34 2.07
N GLN A 11 -22.76 -16.12 0.92
CA GLN A 11 -22.08 -15.60 -0.25
C GLN A 11 -21.61 -14.15 -0.04
N PHE A 12 -22.48 -13.30 0.51
CA PHE A 12 -22.13 -11.94 0.90
C PHE A 12 -20.95 -11.91 1.88
N LEU A 13 -20.96 -12.74 2.93
CA LEU A 13 -19.86 -12.81 3.89
C LEU A 13 -18.53 -13.26 3.26
N LYS A 14 -18.57 -14.16 2.28
CA LYS A 14 -17.37 -14.56 1.54
C LYS A 14 -16.81 -13.42 0.71
N GLU A 15 -17.68 -12.67 0.03
CA GLU A 15 -17.29 -11.51 -0.77
C GLU A 15 -16.65 -10.44 0.12
N GLN A 16 -17.21 -10.20 1.32
CA GLN A 16 -16.62 -9.27 2.29
C GLN A 16 -15.24 -9.73 2.79
N VAL A 17 -15.06 -11.03 3.03
CA VAL A 17 -13.74 -11.57 3.44
C VAL A 17 -12.71 -11.41 2.34
N GLU A 18 -13.06 -11.70 1.08
CA GLU A 18 -12.13 -11.51 -0.04
C GLU A 18 -11.83 -10.03 -0.28
N TRP A 19 -12.82 -9.16 -0.11
CA TRP A 19 -12.62 -7.71 -0.15
C TRP A 19 -11.61 -7.25 0.92
N CYS A 20 -11.77 -7.66 2.18
CA CYS A 20 -10.83 -7.32 3.26
C CYS A 20 -9.41 -7.81 2.94
N LYS A 21 -9.25 -9.06 2.48
CA LYS A 21 -7.94 -9.59 2.09
C LYS A 21 -7.26 -8.78 0.99
N GLN A 22 -8.04 -8.26 0.05
CA GLN A 22 -7.51 -7.43 -1.01
C GLN A 22 -7.04 -6.07 -0.47
N GLN A 23 -7.78 -5.48 0.48
CA GLN A 23 -7.35 -4.26 1.17
C GLN A 23 -6.07 -4.49 1.98
N ASP A 24 -6.01 -5.57 2.75
CA ASP A 24 -4.83 -5.93 3.56
C ASP A 24 -3.56 -6.04 2.71
N ARG A 25 -3.64 -6.68 1.54
CA ARG A 25 -2.51 -6.78 0.60
C ARG A 25 -2.05 -5.43 0.05
N ILE A 26 -2.96 -4.47 -0.11
CA ILE A 26 -2.59 -3.11 -0.55
C ILE A 26 -1.88 -2.39 0.59
N LEU A 27 -2.40 -2.52 1.82
CA LEU A 27 -1.80 -1.93 3.01
C LEU A 27 -0.40 -2.48 3.29
N GLU A 28 -0.17 -3.79 3.14
CA GLU A 28 1.16 -4.40 3.26
C GLU A 28 2.16 -3.81 2.25
N GLN A 29 1.72 -3.55 1.01
CA GLN A 29 2.57 -2.92 -0.01
C GLN A 29 2.89 -1.46 0.31
N ILE A 30 1.92 -0.71 0.83
CA ILE A 30 2.12 0.67 1.29
C ILE A 30 3.13 0.66 2.44
N GLU A 31 2.92 -0.18 3.44
CA GLU A 31 3.79 -0.29 4.61
C GLU A 31 5.24 -0.61 4.20
N SER A 32 5.44 -1.61 3.33
CA SER A 32 6.77 -1.96 2.83
C SER A 32 7.48 -0.78 2.15
N LYS A 33 6.76 0.00 1.35
CA LYS A 33 7.33 1.18 0.67
C LYS A 33 7.65 2.31 1.65
N LEU A 34 6.82 2.52 2.66
CA LEU A 34 7.08 3.51 3.71
C LEU A 34 8.30 3.14 4.56
N TYR A 35 8.50 1.84 4.84
CA TYR A 35 9.73 1.37 5.48
C TYR A 35 10.96 1.65 4.62
N GLU A 36 10.90 1.35 3.31
CA GLU A 36 12.01 1.66 2.40
C GLU A 36 12.32 3.17 2.37
N MET A 37 11.29 4.02 2.30
CA MET A 37 11.47 5.47 2.37
C MET A 37 12.16 5.90 3.66
N ARG A 38 11.79 5.31 4.80
CA ARG A 38 12.42 5.58 6.10
C ARG A 38 13.90 5.17 6.10
N GLU A 39 14.23 4.00 5.58
CA GLU A 39 15.62 3.53 5.49
C GLU A 39 16.47 4.45 4.61
N LEU A 40 15.95 4.89 3.46
CA LEU A 40 16.62 5.85 2.58
C LEU A 40 16.83 7.20 3.27
N ALA A 41 15.82 7.71 4.00
CA ALA A 41 15.93 8.95 4.74
C ALA A 41 16.97 8.87 5.88
N GLN A 42 17.00 7.74 6.59
CA GLN A 42 18.00 7.49 7.62
C GLN A 42 19.42 7.40 7.04
N TYR A 43 19.58 6.69 5.93
CA TYR A 43 20.85 6.62 5.20
C TYR A 43 21.32 8.02 4.77
N ALA A 44 20.42 8.83 4.22
CA ALA A 44 20.74 10.19 3.79
C ALA A 44 21.15 11.11 4.94
N CYS A 45 20.55 10.93 6.13
CA CYS A 45 20.89 11.72 7.31
C CYS A 45 22.27 11.37 7.89
N CYS A 46 22.65 10.08 7.84
CA CYS A 46 23.88 9.59 8.45
C CYS A 46 25.09 9.60 7.50
N SER A 47 24.90 9.81 6.20
CA SER A 47 25.95 9.70 5.19
C SER A 47 26.40 11.06 4.66
N LYS A 48 27.70 11.21 4.39
CA LYS A 48 28.21 12.35 3.61
C LYS A 48 27.97 12.07 2.13
N LEU A 49 26.80 12.47 1.65
CA LEU A 49 26.42 12.29 0.25
C LEU A 49 27.03 13.37 -0.64
N THR A 50 27.48 12.96 -1.81
CA THR A 50 27.74 13.87 -2.93
C THR A 50 26.41 14.38 -3.49
N SER A 51 26.47 15.47 -4.26
CA SER A 51 25.28 16.00 -4.94
C SER A 51 24.63 14.99 -5.89
N MET A 52 25.41 14.07 -6.46
CA MET A 52 24.92 13.02 -7.36
C MET A 52 24.13 11.96 -6.58
N GLU A 53 24.71 11.43 -5.50
CA GLU A 53 24.05 10.45 -4.63
C GLU A 53 22.79 11.02 -3.97
N ALA A 54 22.84 12.28 -3.54
CA ALA A 54 21.67 12.97 -2.99
C ALA A 54 20.54 13.10 -4.04
N ASN A 55 20.89 13.35 -5.30
CA ASN A 55 19.90 13.42 -6.38
C ASN A 55 19.28 12.05 -6.68
N GLU A 56 20.09 10.98 -6.71
CA GLU A 56 19.62 9.60 -6.89
C GLU A 56 18.68 9.16 -5.76
N LEU A 57 19.01 9.48 -4.50
CA LEU A 57 18.15 9.19 -3.35
C LEU A 57 16.83 9.94 -3.43
N ASN A 58 16.87 11.22 -3.82
CA ASN A 58 15.64 11.99 -4.03
C ASN A 58 14.76 11.41 -5.15
N GLN A 59 15.36 10.93 -6.25
CA GLN A 59 14.61 10.24 -7.30
C GLN A 59 13.94 8.96 -6.77
N ARG A 60 14.66 8.14 -6.01
CA ARG A 60 14.09 6.94 -5.38
C ARG A 60 12.95 7.27 -4.42
N LEU A 61 13.13 8.27 -3.54
CA LEU A 61 12.09 8.72 -2.62
C LEU A 61 10.83 9.22 -3.36
N ASN A 62 11.02 9.96 -4.45
CA ASN A 62 9.90 10.43 -5.27
C ASN A 62 9.15 9.28 -5.96
N ASN A 63 9.86 8.27 -6.45
CA ASN A 63 9.23 7.09 -7.03
C ASN A 63 8.42 6.32 -5.99
N LEU A 64 8.99 6.07 -4.79
CA LEU A 64 8.28 5.41 -3.69
C LEU A 64 7.04 6.20 -3.26
N LYS A 65 7.15 7.53 -3.18
CA LYS A 65 6.00 8.40 -2.88
C LYS A 65 4.90 8.25 -3.93
N ASN A 66 5.24 8.25 -5.23
CA ASN A 66 4.26 8.08 -6.29
C ASN A 66 3.58 6.71 -6.22
N ASP A 67 4.34 5.65 -5.96
CA ASP A 67 3.78 4.31 -5.79
C ASP A 67 2.81 4.24 -4.61
N VAL A 68 3.16 4.85 -3.47
CA VAL A 68 2.26 4.93 -2.30
C VAL A 68 0.97 5.67 -2.66
N LEU A 69 1.06 6.81 -3.35
CA LEU A 69 -0.13 7.56 -3.78
C LEU A 69 -1.05 6.73 -4.69
N LEU A 70 -0.49 5.95 -5.62
CA LEU A 70 -1.27 5.07 -6.49
C LEU A 70 -1.96 3.94 -5.70
N LEU A 71 -1.26 3.36 -4.72
CA LEU A 71 -1.82 2.34 -3.84
C LEU A 71 -2.92 2.90 -2.93
N GLU A 72 -2.74 4.09 -2.38
CA GLU A 72 -3.78 4.78 -1.60
C GLU A 72 -5.02 5.11 -2.44
N GLN A 73 -4.82 5.54 -3.69
CA GLN A 73 -5.92 5.75 -4.63
C GLN A 73 -6.67 4.44 -4.91
N HIS A 74 -5.95 3.33 -5.10
CA HIS A 74 -6.56 2.02 -5.32
C HIS A 74 -7.35 1.57 -4.08
N LEU A 75 -6.78 1.73 -2.88
CA LEU A 75 -7.44 1.45 -1.61
C LEU A 75 -8.77 2.23 -1.47
N HIS A 76 -8.74 3.55 -1.70
CA HIS A 76 -9.94 4.39 -1.58
C HIS A 76 -10.97 4.15 -2.70
N SER A 77 -10.53 3.80 -3.91
CA SER A 77 -11.43 3.49 -5.04
C SER A 77 -12.19 2.18 -4.83
N ALA A 78 -11.63 1.23 -4.08
CA ALA A 78 -12.26 -0.05 -3.76
C ALA A 78 -13.31 0.04 -2.65
N VAL A 79 -13.51 1.21 -2.03
CA VAL A 79 -14.50 1.47 -0.97
C VAL A 79 -15.86 1.94 -1.54
N HIS A 80 -16.05 1.94 -2.86
CA HIS A 80 -17.25 2.45 -3.53
C HIS A 80 -18.16 1.36 -4.12
#